data_AF-A0A1M7JZE4-F1
#
_entry.id   AF-A0A1M7JZE4-F1
#
_cell.length_a   1.000
_cell.length_b   1.000
_cell.length_c   1.000
_cell.angle_alpha   90.00
_cell.angle_beta   90.00
_cell.angle_gamma   90.00
#
_symmetry.space_group_name_H-M   'P 1'
#
loop_
_entity.id
_entity.type
_entity.pdbx_description
1 polymer ?
#
loop_
_entity_poly.entity_id
_entity_poly.type
_entity_poly.pdbx_seq_one_letter_code
_entity_poly.pdbx_strand_id
1 'polypeptide(L)'
;MNIFKILSSNDGSLKEPNVSSFLAYLLDPNEDHGLGDSLLKSILSDFESLKDKDFSDYDVEVNPEYKVDIDDKTDKESKKKHRDIDIVILFWKKEKKSKTEQKNKLNAPELILCLENKIKDASIEKNQLNDESIGITKQFQKGTDIYFCYLTLQKTEASDNVFENFVYDQQRKIHLYWKNDNTNEKNSILEKILAILELERNGEIDPISEESIFLLKSFIGFIRANFSSFIEKKNANHERRIYGKPVIDFFRDFYNKMEINKDYSDKEIKKSIKEAIFKESGVEPNSGTIQCHLYQTTVNDDNRLHYSVSEKNHKDRDFFYMINPKSKNKVLRKYISGMPEIEVKFNK
;
A
#
# COMPACT_ATOMS: atom_id res chain seq x y z
N MET A 1 21.24 -12.89 -1.82
CA MET A 1 20.29 -13.04 -0.68
C MET A 1 19.53 -11.72 -0.54
N ASN A 2 18.22 -11.70 -0.31
CA ASN A 2 17.45 -10.44 -0.22
C ASN A 2 16.95 -10.27 1.21
N ILE A 3 17.50 -9.28 1.93
CA ILE A 3 17.24 -9.08 3.35
C ILE A 3 15.76 -8.79 3.64
N PHE A 4 15.09 -7.98 2.81
CA PHE A 4 13.66 -7.69 2.95
C PHE A 4 12.79 -8.95 2.80
N LYS A 5 13.17 -9.88 1.91
CA LYS A 5 12.46 -11.15 1.78
C LYS A 5 12.65 -12.06 3.00
N ILE A 6 13.79 -11.99 3.66
CA ILE A 6 14.07 -12.76 4.89
C ILE A 6 13.30 -12.15 6.06
N LEU A 7 13.38 -10.83 6.24
CA LEU A 7 12.67 -10.11 7.31
C LEU A 7 11.15 -10.29 7.21
N SER A 8 10.61 -10.44 6.00
CA SER A 8 9.19 -10.69 5.77
C SER A 8 8.75 -12.16 5.92
N SER A 9 9.66 -13.10 6.21
CA SER A 9 9.36 -14.54 6.18
C SER A 9 9.01 -15.17 7.53
N ASN A 10 9.47 -14.66 8.68
CA ASN A 10 9.31 -15.41 9.95
C ASN A 10 8.00 -15.16 10.71
N ASP A 11 7.53 -13.92 10.87
CA ASP A 11 6.39 -13.61 11.76
C ASP A 11 5.41 -12.55 11.21
N GLY A 12 5.54 -12.21 9.94
CA GLY A 12 4.65 -11.28 9.26
C GLY A 12 5.33 -10.67 8.05
N SER A 13 4.60 -10.59 6.94
CA SER A 13 4.95 -9.75 5.80
C SER A 13 5.56 -8.43 6.27
N LEU A 14 6.60 -7.91 5.61
CA LEU A 14 7.04 -6.52 5.84
C LEU A 14 5.79 -5.63 5.71
N LYS A 15 5.35 -5.07 6.85
CA LYS A 15 4.12 -4.28 6.92
C LYS A 15 4.41 -2.89 6.36
N GLU A 16 3.36 -2.17 5.97
CA GLU A 16 3.45 -0.79 5.51
C GLU A 16 4.37 0.08 6.37
N PRO A 17 4.29 0.07 7.72
CA PRO A 17 5.20 0.83 8.58
C PRO A 17 6.68 0.57 8.31
N ASN A 18 7.08 -0.69 8.14
CA ASN A 18 8.49 -1.02 7.88
C ASN A 18 8.97 -0.51 6.52
N VAL A 19 8.08 -0.49 5.52
CA VAL A 19 8.39 0.06 4.19
C VAL A 19 8.45 1.60 4.27
N SER A 20 7.54 2.22 5.02
CA SER A 20 7.55 3.66 5.29
C SER A 20 8.82 4.08 6.04
N SER A 21 9.25 3.35 7.08
CA SER A 21 10.51 3.63 7.77
C SER A 21 11.73 3.49 6.86
N PHE A 22 11.74 2.46 6.00
CA PHE A 22 12.85 2.31 5.06
C PHE A 22 12.87 3.40 3.98
N LEU A 23 11.69 3.83 3.51
CA LEU A 23 11.59 4.98 2.62
C LEU A 23 12.03 6.28 3.31
N ALA A 24 11.62 6.50 4.56
CA ALA A 24 12.05 7.65 5.36
C ALA A 24 13.57 7.69 5.47
N TYR A 25 14.21 6.56 5.77
CA TYR A 25 15.67 6.43 5.75
C TYR A 25 16.28 6.81 4.39
N LEU A 26 15.69 6.40 3.26
CA LEU A 26 16.19 6.78 1.92
C LEU A 26 15.91 8.24 1.52
N LEU A 27 14.99 8.92 2.21
CA LEU A 27 14.61 10.31 1.95
C LEU A 27 15.35 11.30 2.85
N ASP A 28 16.05 10.84 3.89
CA ASP A 28 16.78 11.70 4.81
C ASP A 28 18.20 11.98 4.29
N PRO A 29 18.49 13.20 3.81
CA PRO A 29 19.81 13.51 3.26
C PRO A 29 20.94 13.46 4.30
N ASN A 30 20.63 13.35 5.58
CA ASN A 30 21.61 13.24 6.67
C ASN A 30 21.95 11.78 7.03
N GLU A 31 21.25 10.80 6.46
CA GLU A 31 21.46 9.38 6.71
C GLU A 31 22.51 8.78 5.76
N ASP A 32 23.20 7.73 6.21
CA ASP A 32 24.29 7.09 5.47
C ASP A 32 23.77 6.01 4.51
N HIS A 33 22.94 6.40 3.54
CA HIS A 33 22.44 5.52 2.47
C HIS A 33 23.07 5.80 1.09
N GLY A 34 23.96 6.79 1.01
CA GLY A 34 24.72 7.16 -0.19
C GLY A 34 23.92 7.85 -1.31
N LEU A 35 22.60 8.02 -1.20
CA LEU A 35 21.81 8.75 -2.21
C LEU A 35 21.85 10.28 -2.02
N GLY A 36 22.34 10.75 -0.86
CA GLY A 36 22.23 12.15 -0.45
C GLY A 36 20.78 12.62 -0.50
N ASP A 37 20.55 13.82 -1.05
CA ASP A 37 19.20 14.37 -1.24
C ASP A 37 18.56 14.00 -2.60
N SER A 38 19.19 13.14 -3.41
CA SER A 38 18.81 12.89 -4.80
C SER A 38 17.39 12.31 -4.92
N LEU A 39 17.03 11.36 -4.07
CA LEU A 39 15.70 10.75 -4.09
C LEU A 39 14.62 11.73 -3.65
N LEU A 40 14.87 12.47 -2.57
CA LEU A 40 13.96 13.50 -2.07
C LEU A 40 13.74 14.60 -3.10
N LYS A 41 14.81 15.13 -3.71
CA LYS A 41 14.73 16.12 -4.80
C LYS A 41 13.93 15.58 -5.99
N SER A 42 14.15 14.32 -6.36
CA SER A 42 13.40 13.71 -7.46
C SER A 42 11.89 13.64 -7.19
N ILE A 43 11.47 13.40 -5.95
CA ILE A 43 10.05 13.43 -5.55
C ILE A 43 9.53 14.87 -5.50
N LEU A 44 10.28 15.79 -4.89
CA LEU A 44 9.89 17.20 -4.83
C LEU A 44 9.70 17.79 -6.24
N SER A 45 10.49 17.34 -7.21
CA SER A 45 10.39 17.81 -8.60
C SER A 45 9.12 17.39 -9.33
N ASP A 46 8.35 16.43 -8.78
CA ASP A 46 7.05 16.05 -9.34
C ASP A 46 5.96 17.08 -8.99
N PHE A 47 6.20 17.96 -8.01
CA PHE A 47 5.35 19.12 -7.75
C PHE A 47 5.79 20.29 -8.64
N GLU A 48 4.91 20.75 -9.52
CA GLU A 48 5.23 21.83 -10.47
C GLU A 48 5.74 23.10 -9.77
N SER A 49 5.21 23.44 -8.59
CA SER A 49 5.64 24.61 -7.80
C SER A 49 7.01 24.46 -7.13
N LEU A 50 7.56 23.24 -7.06
CA LEU A 50 8.82 22.94 -6.39
C LEU A 50 9.93 22.47 -7.35
N LYS A 51 9.58 22.22 -8.62
CA LYS A 51 10.46 21.63 -9.63
C LYS A 51 11.84 22.27 -9.76
N ASP A 52 11.87 23.60 -9.74
CA ASP A 52 13.10 24.38 -9.89
C ASP A 52 13.54 25.06 -8.57
N LYS A 53 12.95 24.68 -7.43
CA LYS A 53 13.28 25.26 -6.14
C LYS A 53 14.59 24.68 -5.62
N ASP A 54 15.50 25.57 -5.22
CA ASP A 54 16.73 25.15 -4.55
C ASP A 54 16.46 24.86 -3.06
N PHE A 55 16.83 23.66 -2.64
CA PHE A 55 16.66 23.18 -1.27
C PHE A 55 17.97 23.19 -0.47
N SER A 56 19.10 23.65 -1.03
CA SER A 56 20.40 23.68 -0.33
C SER A 56 20.38 24.53 0.95
N ASP A 57 19.54 25.55 0.97
CA ASP A 57 19.37 26.50 2.08
C ASP A 57 18.42 26.00 3.17
N TYR A 58 17.99 24.74 3.12
CA TYR A 58 17.11 24.14 4.11
C TYR A 58 17.84 23.10 4.96
N ASP A 59 17.53 23.08 6.25
CA ASP A 59 17.74 21.92 7.11
C ASP A 59 16.49 21.03 6.97
N VAL A 60 16.71 19.74 6.73
CA VAL A 60 15.65 18.76 6.47
C VAL A 60 15.54 17.82 7.65
N GLU A 61 14.33 17.61 8.13
CA GLU A 61 14.01 16.69 9.22
C GLU A 61 12.95 15.69 8.77
N VAL A 62 13.29 14.41 8.73
CA VAL A 62 12.40 13.33 8.29
C VAL A 62 11.79 12.62 9.50
N ASN A 63 10.46 12.64 9.60
CA ASN A 63 9.72 12.08 10.72
C ASN A 63 8.80 10.94 10.25
N PRO A 64 9.18 9.66 10.46
CA PRO A 64 8.28 8.53 10.23
C PRO A 64 7.18 8.44 11.31
N GLU A 65 6.01 7.93 10.96
CA GLU A 65 4.87 7.69 11.86
C GLU A 65 4.40 8.96 12.61
N TYR A 66 4.16 10.04 11.87
CA TYR A 66 3.87 11.36 12.43
C TYR A 66 2.40 11.52 12.82
N LYS A 67 2.13 11.77 14.11
CA LYS A 67 0.77 11.84 14.65
C LYS A 67 0.17 13.23 14.56
N VAL A 68 -1.08 13.30 14.11
CA VAL A 68 -1.88 14.53 14.04
C VAL A 68 -3.23 14.39 14.76
N ASP A 69 -3.65 15.46 15.42
CA ASP A 69 -4.93 15.55 16.14
C ASP A 69 -6.05 16.01 15.22
N ILE A 70 -7.19 15.32 15.23
CA ILE A 70 -8.42 15.69 14.54
C ILE A 70 -9.51 15.94 15.57
N ASP A 71 -10.15 17.10 15.48
CA ASP A 71 -11.31 17.41 16.32
C ASP A 71 -12.54 16.69 15.79
N ASP A 72 -13.09 15.78 16.57
CA ASP A 72 -14.41 15.25 16.30
C ASP A 72 -15.46 16.27 16.75
N LYS A 73 -16.12 16.93 15.79
CA LYS A 73 -17.17 17.92 16.08
C LYS A 73 -18.48 17.29 16.57
N THR A 74 -18.58 15.96 16.62
CA THR A 74 -19.86 15.27 16.84
C THR A 74 -20.12 14.83 18.29
N ASP A 75 -19.12 14.80 19.18
CA ASP A 75 -19.32 14.37 20.57
C ASP A 75 -19.05 15.47 21.61
N LYS A 76 -20.02 15.65 22.52
CA LYS A 76 -19.93 16.56 23.69
C LYS A 76 -18.96 16.06 24.77
N GLU A 77 -18.36 14.89 24.60
CA GLU A 77 -17.26 14.34 25.39
C GLU A 77 -16.10 14.04 24.43
N SER A 78 -15.22 15.03 24.23
CA SER A 78 -14.17 15.03 23.21
C SER A 78 -13.14 13.89 23.40
N LYS A 79 -13.35 12.73 22.79
CA LYS A 79 -12.24 11.83 22.48
C LYS A 79 -11.51 12.42 21.28
N LYS A 80 -10.28 12.88 21.50
CA LYS A 80 -9.40 13.30 20.40
C LYS A 80 -9.21 12.11 19.46
N LYS A 81 -9.60 12.27 18.20
CA LYS A 81 -9.28 11.32 17.14
C LYS A 81 -7.86 11.66 16.68
N HIS A 82 -7.02 10.65 16.49
CA HIS A 82 -5.67 10.83 15.95
C HIS A 82 -5.56 10.11 14.61
N ARG A 83 -4.69 10.62 13.74
CA ARG A 83 -4.21 9.92 12.54
C ARG A 83 -2.70 9.97 12.53
N ASP A 84 -2.11 8.95 11.94
CA ASP A 84 -0.67 8.83 11.77
C ASP A 84 -0.40 8.96 10.27
N ILE A 85 0.36 9.98 9.88
CA ILE A 85 0.88 10.17 8.52
C ILE A 85 2.17 9.34 8.44
N ASP A 86 2.29 8.48 7.42
CA ASP A 86 3.42 7.55 7.30
C ASP A 86 4.80 8.22 7.38
N ILE A 87 4.99 9.35 6.67
CA ILE A 87 6.22 10.15 6.71
C ILE A 87 5.88 11.63 6.61
N VAL A 88 6.47 12.45 7.48
CA VAL A 88 6.42 13.92 7.40
C VAL A 88 7.83 14.46 7.31
N ILE A 89 8.11 15.26 6.29
CA ILE A 89 9.41 15.89 6.08
C ILE A 89 9.26 17.39 6.30
N LEU A 90 10.01 17.93 7.26
CA LEU A 90 9.99 19.35 7.63
C LEU A 90 11.22 20.04 7.02
N PHE A 91 11.00 21.19 6.38
CA PHE A 91 12.05 22.00 5.77
C PHE A 91 12.18 23.32 6.52
N TRP A 92 13.30 23.46 7.21
CA TRP A 92 13.63 24.63 8.02
C TRP A 92 14.60 25.53 7.26
N LYS A 93 14.24 26.78 7.00
CA LYS A 93 15.16 27.71 6.32
C LYS A 93 16.38 27.95 7.22
N LYS A 94 17.58 27.69 6.71
CA LYS A 94 18.83 27.95 7.45
C LYS A 94 18.88 29.44 7.81
N GLU A 95 18.94 29.75 9.10
CA GLU A 95 19.15 31.13 9.53
C GLU A 95 20.54 31.60 9.07
N LYS A 96 20.59 32.65 8.24
CA LYS A 96 21.84 33.40 8.03
C LYS A 96 22.22 33.98 9.38
N LYS A 97 23.27 33.46 10.01
CA LYS A 97 23.80 33.88 11.33
C LYS A 97 24.03 35.40 11.39
N SER A 98 23.00 36.15 11.74
CA SER A 98 23.05 37.53 12.16
C SER A 98 22.91 37.54 13.68
N LYS A 99 23.99 37.88 14.39
CA LYS A 99 24.14 37.75 15.85
C LYS A 99 23.22 38.66 16.69
N THR A 100 22.23 39.34 16.11
CA THR A 100 21.56 40.46 16.80
C THR A 100 20.05 40.31 17.00
N GLU A 101 19.38 39.26 16.49
CA GLU A 101 17.90 39.16 16.57
C GLU A 101 17.38 37.77 17.02
N GLN A 102 18.13 37.05 17.85
CA GLN A 102 17.79 35.67 18.25
C GLN A 102 16.86 35.51 19.47
N LYS A 103 15.88 36.38 19.66
CA LYS A 103 14.83 36.14 20.66
C LYS A 103 13.46 36.52 20.12
N ASN A 104 12.65 35.49 19.82
CA ASN A 104 11.18 35.49 19.76
C ASN A 104 10.48 35.32 18.39
N LYS A 105 11.07 34.60 17.43
CA LYS A 105 10.24 33.85 16.46
C LYS A 105 10.48 32.36 16.70
N LEU A 106 9.44 31.65 17.13
CA LEU A 106 9.38 30.22 16.87
C LEU A 106 9.49 30.10 15.35
N ASN A 107 10.63 29.66 14.83
CA ASN A 107 10.71 29.25 13.44
C ASN A 107 9.68 28.13 13.30
N ALA A 108 8.74 28.28 12.38
CA ALA A 108 7.94 27.19 11.85
C ALA A 108 8.65 26.68 10.59
N PRO A 109 8.49 25.41 10.22
CA PRO A 109 9.01 24.94 8.94
C PRO A 109 8.39 25.79 7.82
N GLU A 110 9.19 26.16 6.81
CA GLU A 110 8.70 26.95 5.67
C GLU A 110 7.91 26.04 4.71
N LEU A 111 8.31 24.77 4.63
CA LEU A 111 7.66 23.75 3.80
C LEU A 111 7.54 22.43 4.58
N ILE A 112 6.43 21.72 4.37
CA ILE A 112 6.18 20.37 4.88
C ILE A 112 5.77 19.48 3.72
N LEU A 113 6.40 18.31 3.60
CA LEU A 113 5.95 17.25 2.70
C LEU A 113 5.40 16.08 3.53
N CYS A 114 4.12 15.80 3.36
CA CYS A 114 3.44 14.64 3.93
C CYS A 114 3.41 13.52 2.89
N LEU A 115 3.88 12.32 3.24
CA LEU A 115 3.78 11.13 2.40
C LEU A 115 2.90 10.10 3.11
N GLU A 116 1.90 9.62 2.39
CA GLU A 116 1.03 8.52 2.82
C GLU A 116 1.27 7.31 1.91
N ASN A 117 1.62 6.16 2.49
CA ASN A 117 2.18 5.01 1.78
C ASN A 117 1.28 3.77 1.87
N LYS A 118 0.79 3.31 0.73
CA LYS A 118 0.01 2.07 0.59
C LYS A 118 0.74 1.08 -0.31
N ILE A 119 1.29 0.02 0.27
CA ILE A 119 1.92 -1.06 -0.52
C ILE A 119 0.91 -2.09 -1.04
N LYS A 120 -0.37 -2.01 -0.62
CA LYS A 120 -1.47 -2.78 -1.21
C LYS A 120 -2.83 -2.00 -1.10
N ASP A 121 -3.79 -2.22 -1.99
CA ASP A 121 -5.07 -1.47 -2.24
C ASP A 121 -6.24 -1.33 -1.21
N ALA A 122 -6.09 -1.70 0.03
CA ALA A 122 -7.12 -2.00 1.06
C ALA A 122 -6.50 -2.03 2.44
N SER A 123 -5.33 -1.40 2.49
CA SER A 123 -5.01 -0.49 3.54
C SER A 123 -5.42 0.91 3.07
N ILE A 124 -6.01 1.04 1.85
CA ILE A 124 -6.52 2.30 1.31
C ILE A 124 -7.81 2.64 2.06
N GLU A 125 -7.81 3.77 2.76
CA GLU A 125 -8.97 4.28 3.48
C GLU A 125 -9.51 5.54 2.80
N LYS A 126 -10.82 5.60 2.53
CA LYS A 126 -11.44 6.65 1.71
C LYS A 126 -11.25 8.09 2.21
N ASN A 127 -11.20 8.30 3.52
CA ASN A 127 -11.15 9.64 4.13
C ASN A 127 -9.80 9.96 4.77
N GLN A 128 -8.80 9.08 4.66
CA GLN A 128 -7.55 9.21 5.41
C GLN A 128 -6.78 10.48 5.03
N LEU A 129 -6.58 10.76 3.74
CA LEU A 129 -5.86 11.96 3.29
C LEU A 129 -6.54 13.26 3.74
N ASN A 130 -7.88 13.31 3.69
CA ASN A 130 -8.65 14.46 4.15
C ASN A 130 -8.48 14.67 5.67
N ASP A 131 -8.63 13.60 6.46
CA ASP A 131 -8.42 13.58 7.90
C ASP A 131 -7.00 14.09 8.28
N GLU A 132 -5.97 13.58 7.61
CA GLU A 132 -4.55 13.95 7.82
C GLU A 132 -4.27 15.41 7.47
N SER A 133 -4.78 15.88 6.33
CA SER A 133 -4.66 17.27 5.90
C SER A 133 -5.25 18.26 6.89
N ILE A 134 -6.38 17.93 7.50
CA ILE A 134 -6.99 18.73 8.55
C ILE A 134 -6.08 18.77 9.78
N GLY A 135 -5.59 17.59 10.21
CA GLY A 135 -4.73 17.47 11.38
C GLY A 135 -3.42 18.26 11.25
N ILE A 136 -2.69 18.07 10.15
CA ILE A 136 -1.39 18.73 9.94
C ILE A 136 -1.54 20.25 9.77
N THR A 137 -2.57 20.70 9.04
CA THR A 137 -2.83 22.14 8.82
C THR A 137 -3.25 22.84 10.12
N LYS A 138 -3.89 22.11 11.03
CA LYS A 138 -4.22 22.63 12.36
C LYS A 138 -2.97 22.77 13.24
N GLN A 139 -2.05 21.81 13.15
CA GLN A 139 -0.83 21.79 13.95
C GLN A 139 0.16 22.88 13.54
N PHE A 140 0.28 23.16 12.24
CA PHE A 140 1.19 24.17 11.70
C PHE A 140 0.40 25.40 11.22
N GLN A 141 0.58 26.55 11.90
CA GLN A 141 -0.16 27.80 11.65
C GLN A 141 0.14 28.44 10.27
N LYS A 142 -0.66 29.47 9.90
CA LYS A 142 -0.54 30.26 8.66
C LYS A 142 0.91 30.66 8.35
N GLY A 143 1.43 30.21 7.21
CA GLY A 143 2.74 30.61 6.69
C GLY A 143 3.60 29.45 6.19
N THR A 144 3.26 28.22 6.56
CA THR A 144 3.92 26.99 6.09
C THR A 144 3.24 26.44 4.85
N ASP A 145 4.02 26.13 3.81
CA ASP A 145 3.50 25.43 2.63
C ASP A 145 3.49 23.91 2.86
N ILE A 146 2.30 23.33 2.89
CA ILE A 146 2.10 21.90 3.11
C ILE A 146 1.79 21.22 1.77
N TYR A 147 2.50 20.13 1.50
CA TYR A 147 2.41 19.31 0.29
C TYR A 147 2.06 17.87 0.66
N PHE A 148 1.31 17.19 -0.21
CA PHE A 148 0.88 15.80 -0.02
C PHE A 148 1.31 14.92 -1.17
N CYS A 149 2.00 13.82 -0.86
CA CYS A 149 2.32 12.75 -1.78
C CYS A 149 1.55 11.50 -1.36
N TYR A 150 0.61 11.06 -2.18
CA TYR A 150 -0.03 9.76 -1.99
C TYR A 150 0.75 8.71 -2.78
N LEU A 151 1.37 7.76 -2.07
CA LEU A 151 2.23 6.74 -2.65
C LEU A 151 1.53 5.38 -2.62
N THR A 152 1.17 4.84 -3.78
CA THR A 152 0.52 3.52 -3.86
C THR A 152 1.38 2.50 -4.61
N LEU A 153 1.09 1.19 -4.48
CA LEU A 153 1.87 0.15 -5.16
C LEU A 153 1.98 0.39 -6.67
N GLN A 154 0.84 0.65 -7.29
CA GLN A 154 0.64 0.88 -8.71
C GLN A 154 -0.71 1.59 -8.90
N LYS A 155 -0.98 2.03 -10.12
CA LYS A 155 -2.27 2.65 -10.48
C LYS A 155 -3.40 1.64 -10.43
N THR A 156 -4.42 1.92 -9.62
CA THR A 156 -5.67 1.13 -9.54
C THR A 156 -6.89 2.03 -9.36
N GLU A 157 -8.06 1.52 -9.72
CA GLU A 157 -9.33 2.25 -9.54
C GLU A 157 -9.55 2.66 -8.08
N ALA A 158 -9.11 1.83 -7.12
CA ALA A 158 -9.24 2.14 -5.70
C ALA A 158 -8.33 3.32 -5.28
N SER A 159 -7.06 3.32 -5.71
CA SER A 159 -6.14 4.41 -5.40
C SER A 159 -6.55 5.73 -6.04
N ASP A 160 -6.94 5.68 -7.31
CA ASP A 160 -7.27 6.86 -8.10
C ASP A 160 -8.51 7.54 -7.52
N ASN A 161 -9.54 6.77 -7.17
CA ASN A 161 -10.73 7.29 -6.52
C ASN A 161 -10.42 8.03 -5.21
N VAL A 162 -9.50 7.52 -4.38
CA VAL A 162 -9.14 8.21 -3.12
C VAL A 162 -8.37 9.50 -3.40
N PHE A 163 -7.43 9.47 -4.34
CA PHE A 163 -6.63 10.65 -4.70
C PHE A 163 -7.45 11.75 -5.37
N GLU A 164 -8.37 11.39 -6.26
CA GLU A 164 -9.28 12.31 -6.95
C GLU A 164 -10.26 12.96 -5.97
N ASN A 165 -10.79 12.19 -5.01
CA ASN A 165 -11.69 12.69 -3.97
C ASN A 165 -10.98 13.41 -2.82
N PHE A 166 -9.64 13.45 -2.78
CA PHE A 166 -8.89 14.21 -1.80
C PHE A 166 -9.04 15.72 -2.09
N VAL A 167 -9.76 16.44 -1.22
CA VAL A 167 -10.09 17.86 -1.42
C VAL A 167 -8.90 18.71 -0.94
N TYR A 168 -7.94 18.93 -1.85
CA TYR A 168 -6.73 19.70 -1.59
C TYR A 168 -6.29 20.49 -2.83
N ASP A 169 -5.37 21.44 -2.66
CA ASP A 169 -4.79 22.22 -3.76
C ASP A 169 -4.06 21.29 -4.75
N GLN A 170 -4.47 21.32 -6.02
CA GLN A 170 -3.95 20.47 -7.09
C GLN A 170 -2.45 20.70 -7.37
N GLN A 171 -1.93 21.90 -7.05
CA GLN A 171 -0.50 22.19 -7.19
C GLN A 171 0.32 21.66 -5.99
N ARG A 172 -0.35 21.27 -4.91
CA ARG A 172 0.26 20.82 -3.66
C ARG A 172 -0.02 19.36 -3.34
N LYS A 173 -0.62 18.61 -4.28
CA LYS A 173 -0.79 17.16 -4.15
C LYS A 173 -0.29 16.41 -5.39
N ILE A 174 0.32 15.26 -5.18
CA ILE A 174 0.70 14.33 -6.25
C ILE A 174 0.34 12.90 -5.86
N HIS A 175 0.18 12.06 -6.88
CA HIS A 175 0.02 10.62 -6.73
C HIS A 175 1.23 9.93 -7.36
N LEU A 176 2.02 9.27 -6.54
CA LEU A 176 3.18 8.48 -6.95
C LEU A 176 2.92 7.00 -6.79
N TYR A 177 3.69 6.22 -7.54
CA TYR A 177 3.62 4.77 -7.49
C TYR A 177 4.95 4.16 -7.05
N TRP A 178 4.90 3.01 -6.38
CA TRP A 178 6.10 2.23 -6.11
C TRP A 178 6.70 1.67 -7.40
N LYS A 179 5.84 1.22 -8.32
CA LYS A 179 6.22 0.74 -9.65
C LYS A 179 5.12 1.03 -10.66
N ASN A 180 5.50 1.12 -11.93
CA ASN A 180 4.57 1.21 -13.04
C ASN A 180 4.50 -0.12 -13.78
N ASP A 181 3.29 -0.57 -14.08
CA ASP A 181 3.09 -1.73 -14.96
C ASP A 181 3.15 -1.31 -16.44
N ASN A 182 2.99 -0.01 -16.74
CA ASN A 182 3.13 0.57 -18.07
C ASN A 182 4.51 1.21 -18.24
N THR A 183 5.29 0.72 -19.22
CA THR A 183 6.67 1.15 -19.47
C THR A 183 6.82 2.60 -19.91
N ASN A 184 5.72 3.27 -20.29
CA ASN A 184 5.75 4.65 -20.77
C ASN A 184 5.60 5.69 -19.66
N GLU A 185 5.22 5.29 -18.45
CA GLU A 185 5.12 6.18 -17.30
C GLU A 185 6.39 6.02 -16.45
N LYS A 186 7.18 7.09 -16.29
CA LYS A 186 8.40 7.10 -15.47
C LYS A 186 8.18 7.60 -14.04
N ASN A 187 6.94 7.83 -13.66
CA ASN A 187 6.62 8.46 -12.38
C ASN A 187 6.46 7.41 -11.25
N SER A 188 7.54 6.71 -10.91
CA SER A 188 7.55 5.77 -9.78
C SER A 188 8.83 5.80 -8.96
N ILE A 189 8.74 5.45 -7.68
CA ILE A 189 9.90 5.37 -6.77
C ILE A 189 10.94 4.38 -7.31
N LEU A 190 10.51 3.25 -7.87
CA LEU A 190 11.42 2.28 -8.49
C LEU A 190 12.26 2.91 -9.60
N GLU A 191 11.62 3.63 -10.52
CA GLU A 191 12.33 4.27 -11.64
C GLU A 191 13.23 5.41 -11.16
N LYS A 192 12.82 6.17 -10.14
CA LYS A 192 13.65 7.22 -9.54
C LYS A 192 14.93 6.64 -8.90
N ILE A 193 14.81 5.55 -8.13
CA ILE A 193 15.99 4.86 -7.56
C ILE A 193 16.88 4.30 -8.68
N LEU A 194 16.31 3.69 -9.71
CA LEU A 194 17.07 3.16 -10.84
C LEU A 194 17.82 4.27 -11.60
N ALA A 195 17.20 5.43 -11.78
CA ALA A 195 17.84 6.59 -12.40
C ALA A 195 19.03 7.08 -11.56
N ILE A 196 18.92 7.14 -10.23
CA ILE A 196 20.04 7.55 -9.36
C ILE A 196 21.20 6.56 -9.43
N LEU A 197 20.93 5.25 -9.44
CA LEU A 197 21.98 4.23 -9.61
C LEU A 197 22.64 4.28 -11.00
N GLU A 198 21.92 4.72 -12.02
CA GLU A 198 22.48 4.94 -13.35
C GLU A 198 23.41 6.16 -13.37
N LEU A 199 23.05 7.24 -12.67
CA LEU A 199 23.93 8.40 -12.48
C LEU A 199 25.21 8.01 -11.75
N GLU A 200 25.12 7.20 -10.70
CA GLU A 200 26.29 6.69 -9.96
C GLU A 200 27.19 5.86 -10.88
N ARG A 201 26.61 4.93 -11.64
CA ARG A 201 27.34 4.09 -12.60
C ARG A 201 28.11 4.92 -13.63
N ASN A 202 27.54 6.05 -14.05
CA ASN A 202 28.15 6.93 -15.04
C ASN A 202 29.15 7.93 -14.41
N GLY A 203 29.29 7.94 -13.09
CA GLY A 203 30.16 8.88 -12.36
C GLY A 203 29.61 10.30 -12.29
N GLU A 204 28.28 10.46 -12.45
CA GLU A 204 27.61 11.76 -12.37
C GLU A 204 27.30 12.19 -10.93
N ILE A 205 27.27 11.23 -10.01
CA ILE A 205 27.18 11.46 -8.56
C ILE A 205 28.30 10.70 -7.82
N ASP A 206 28.51 11.05 -6.57
CA ASP A 206 29.50 10.38 -5.73
C ASP A 206 29.19 8.88 -5.59
N PRO A 207 30.23 8.03 -5.49
CA PRO A 207 30.05 6.59 -5.35
C PRO A 207 29.20 6.24 -4.12
N ILE A 208 28.22 5.37 -4.34
CA ILE A 208 27.41 4.78 -3.25
C ILE A 208 28.18 3.60 -2.67
N SER A 209 28.20 3.45 -1.34
CA SER A 209 28.87 2.31 -0.70
C SER A 209 28.32 0.96 -1.19
N GLU A 210 29.17 -0.06 -1.22
CA GLU A 210 28.79 -1.43 -1.64
C GLU A 210 27.62 -1.97 -0.81
N GLU A 211 27.60 -1.67 0.49
CA GLU A 211 26.55 -2.04 1.43
C GLU A 211 25.22 -1.38 1.06
N SER A 212 25.22 -0.08 0.78
CA SER A 212 24.04 0.68 0.35
C SER A 212 23.54 0.21 -1.01
N ILE A 213 24.44 -0.06 -1.97
CA ILE A 213 24.09 -0.66 -3.27
C ILE A 213 23.39 -2.00 -3.08
N PHE A 214 23.92 -2.87 -2.20
CA PHE A 214 23.31 -4.16 -1.92
C PHE A 214 21.90 -4.02 -1.31
N LEU A 215 21.74 -3.08 -0.39
CA LEU A 215 20.47 -2.77 0.25
C LEU A 215 19.44 -2.25 -0.76
N LEU A 216 19.82 -1.29 -1.61
CA LEU A 216 18.98 -0.74 -2.68
C LEU A 216 18.58 -1.80 -3.70
N LYS A 217 19.52 -2.64 -4.15
CA LYS A 217 19.22 -3.78 -5.05
C LYS A 217 18.25 -4.76 -4.41
N SER A 218 18.40 -5.01 -3.11
CA SER A 218 17.48 -5.85 -2.35
C SER A 218 16.08 -5.21 -2.27
N PHE A 219 16.00 -3.91 -2.03
CA PHE A 219 14.73 -3.19 -1.96
C PHE A 219 14.02 -3.14 -3.33
N ILE A 220 14.74 -2.85 -4.41
CA ILE A 220 14.25 -2.94 -5.79
C ILE A 220 13.66 -4.34 -6.06
N GLY A 221 14.38 -5.39 -5.68
CA GLY A 221 13.92 -6.77 -5.83
C GLY A 221 12.70 -7.13 -4.96
N PHE A 222 12.42 -6.32 -3.94
CA PHE A 222 11.25 -6.44 -3.08
C PHE A 222 10.05 -5.66 -3.64
N ILE A 223 10.26 -4.43 -4.15
CA ILE A 223 9.25 -3.66 -4.89
C ILE A 223 8.77 -4.43 -6.12
N ARG A 224 9.68 -4.96 -6.94
CA ARG A 224 9.35 -5.80 -8.11
C ARG A 224 8.60 -7.08 -7.75
N ALA A 225 8.69 -7.50 -6.49
CA ALA A 225 7.96 -8.63 -5.97
C ALA A 225 6.60 -8.22 -5.37
N ASN A 226 6.13 -6.99 -5.57
CA ASN A 226 4.92 -6.44 -4.95
C ASN A 226 4.95 -6.58 -3.43
N PHE A 227 6.13 -6.41 -2.82
CA PHE A 227 6.35 -6.56 -1.38
C PHE A 227 5.94 -7.95 -0.81
N SER A 228 5.92 -9.00 -1.65
CA SER A 228 5.58 -10.37 -1.20
C SER A 228 6.78 -11.12 -0.61
N SER A 229 6.49 -11.94 0.41
CA SER A 229 7.52 -12.71 1.13
C SER A 229 7.97 -13.96 0.38
N PHE A 230 9.07 -14.57 0.82
CA PHE A 230 9.52 -15.84 0.25
C PHE A 230 8.51 -16.96 0.50
N ILE A 231 7.87 -16.99 1.67
CA ILE A 231 6.87 -17.99 2.03
C ILE A 231 5.62 -17.86 1.16
N GLU A 232 5.10 -16.64 0.98
CA GLU A 232 3.93 -16.40 0.13
C GLU A 232 4.18 -16.87 -1.30
N LYS A 233 5.34 -16.52 -1.88
CA LYS A 233 5.73 -16.98 -3.22
C LYS A 233 5.94 -18.49 -3.27
N LYS A 234 6.55 -19.09 -2.25
CA LYS A 234 6.78 -20.53 -2.19
C LYS A 234 5.46 -21.29 -2.11
N ASN A 235 4.52 -20.85 -1.29
CA ASN A 235 3.21 -21.48 -1.13
C ASN A 235 2.39 -21.37 -2.42
N ALA A 236 2.33 -20.19 -3.04
CA ALA A 236 1.64 -20.00 -4.32
C ALA A 236 2.25 -20.88 -5.43
N ASN A 237 3.59 -20.94 -5.50
CA ASN A 237 4.27 -21.82 -6.45
C ASN A 237 4.08 -23.31 -6.13
N HIS A 238 4.01 -23.67 -4.85
CA HIS A 238 3.80 -25.04 -4.41
C HIS A 238 2.39 -25.50 -4.77
N GLU A 239 1.36 -24.71 -4.51
CA GLU A 239 0.00 -24.99 -4.95
C GLU A 239 -0.08 -25.15 -6.47
N ARG A 240 0.53 -24.24 -7.24
CA ARG A 240 0.60 -24.37 -8.70
C ARG A 240 1.33 -25.65 -9.14
N ARG A 241 2.39 -26.06 -8.46
CA ARG A 241 3.13 -27.29 -8.80
C ARG A 241 2.35 -28.55 -8.44
N ILE A 242 1.69 -28.58 -7.28
CA ILE A 242 0.91 -29.73 -6.85
C ILE A 242 -0.33 -29.87 -7.72
N TYR A 243 -1.05 -28.76 -7.98
CA TYR A 243 -2.38 -28.81 -8.58
C TYR A 243 -2.42 -28.35 -10.04
N GLY A 244 -1.27 -28.04 -10.67
CA GLY A 244 -1.20 -27.46 -12.02
C GLY A 244 -1.50 -25.95 -12.08
N LYS A 245 -2.38 -25.47 -11.19
CA LYS A 245 -2.69 -24.06 -10.98
C LYS A 245 -3.14 -23.78 -9.54
N PRO A 246 -3.13 -22.51 -9.08
CA PRO A 246 -3.64 -22.15 -7.77
C PRO A 246 -5.05 -22.67 -7.48
N VAL A 247 -5.33 -23.05 -6.23
CA VAL A 247 -6.65 -23.61 -5.84
C VAL A 247 -7.78 -22.62 -6.14
N ILE A 248 -7.53 -21.32 -5.96
CA ILE A 248 -8.50 -20.26 -6.24
C ILE A 248 -8.96 -20.23 -7.71
N ASP A 249 -8.09 -20.62 -8.64
CA ASP A 249 -8.42 -20.63 -10.08
C ASP A 249 -9.41 -21.75 -10.40
N PHE A 250 -9.41 -22.86 -9.66
CA PHE A 250 -10.46 -23.89 -9.78
C PHE A 250 -11.83 -23.37 -9.35
N PHE A 251 -11.88 -22.55 -8.29
CA PHE A 251 -13.11 -21.90 -7.86
C PHE A 251 -13.61 -20.90 -8.90
N ARG A 252 -12.70 -20.15 -9.54
CA ARG A 252 -13.02 -19.23 -10.63
C ARG A 252 -13.57 -19.96 -11.85
N ASP A 253 -12.96 -21.09 -12.23
CA ASP A 253 -13.47 -21.93 -13.32
C ASP A 253 -14.86 -22.47 -13.04
N PHE A 254 -15.11 -22.90 -11.80
CA PHE A 254 -16.43 -23.36 -11.37
C PHE A 254 -17.44 -22.21 -11.45
N TYR A 255 -17.10 -21.05 -10.88
CA TYR A 255 -17.91 -19.84 -10.95
C TYR A 255 -18.31 -19.44 -12.38
N ASN A 256 -17.34 -19.49 -13.31
CA ASN A 256 -17.58 -19.17 -14.71
C ASN A 256 -18.60 -20.11 -15.38
N LYS A 257 -18.68 -21.37 -14.94
CA LYS A 257 -19.62 -22.38 -15.43
C LYS A 257 -20.98 -22.37 -14.73
N MET A 258 -21.12 -21.66 -13.62
CA MET A 258 -22.38 -21.60 -12.87
C MET A 258 -23.45 -20.83 -13.64
N GLU A 259 -24.65 -21.40 -13.67
CA GLU A 259 -25.89 -20.73 -14.04
C GLU A 259 -26.29 -19.68 -12.99
N ILE A 260 -26.86 -18.57 -13.48
CA ILE A 260 -27.40 -17.50 -12.63
C ILE A 260 -28.69 -18.02 -11.95
N ASN A 261 -28.90 -17.66 -10.68
CA ASN A 261 -30.07 -18.04 -9.86
C ASN A 261 -30.23 -19.53 -9.52
N LYS A 262 -29.26 -20.38 -9.88
CA LYS A 262 -29.26 -21.80 -9.48
C LYS A 262 -28.65 -21.97 -8.10
N ASP A 263 -29.29 -22.80 -7.27
CA ASP A 263 -28.86 -23.12 -5.92
C ASP A 263 -27.83 -24.25 -5.96
N TYR A 264 -26.73 -24.07 -5.22
CA TYR A 264 -25.70 -25.07 -5.04
C TYR A 264 -25.46 -25.25 -3.55
N SER A 265 -25.45 -26.48 -3.07
CA SER A 265 -24.99 -26.77 -1.72
C SER A 265 -23.48 -26.59 -1.62
N ASP A 266 -22.99 -26.24 -0.43
CA ASP A 266 -21.55 -26.17 -0.17
C ASP A 266 -20.82 -27.50 -0.44
N LYS A 267 -21.50 -28.63 -0.20
CA LYS A 267 -21.00 -29.98 -0.50
C LYS A 267 -20.81 -30.21 -1.99
N GLU A 268 -21.74 -29.77 -2.83
CA GLU A 268 -21.64 -29.91 -4.29
C GLU A 268 -20.49 -29.08 -4.87
N ILE A 269 -20.33 -27.84 -4.40
CA ILE A 269 -19.21 -26.99 -4.81
C ILE A 269 -17.89 -27.66 -4.41
N LYS A 270 -17.72 -28.04 -3.14
CA LYS A 270 -16.50 -28.68 -2.65
C LYS A 270 -16.18 -29.95 -3.44
N LYS A 271 -17.19 -30.79 -3.71
CA LYS A 271 -17.02 -32.01 -4.50
C LYS A 271 -16.54 -31.69 -5.91
N SER A 272 -17.18 -30.74 -6.58
CA SER A 272 -16.81 -30.32 -7.95
C SER A 272 -15.39 -29.78 -8.03
N ILE A 273 -14.97 -28.98 -7.04
CA ILE A 273 -13.59 -28.45 -6.98
C ILE A 273 -12.58 -29.57 -6.73
N LYS A 274 -12.88 -30.50 -5.80
CA LYS A 274 -12.01 -31.66 -5.54
C LYS A 274 -11.82 -32.50 -6.79
N GLU A 275 -12.91 -32.79 -7.51
CA GLU A 275 -12.87 -33.55 -8.75
C GLU A 275 -12.09 -32.82 -9.85
N ALA A 276 -12.24 -31.50 -9.96
CA ALA A 276 -11.49 -30.70 -10.92
C ALA A 276 -9.98 -30.69 -10.60
N ILE A 277 -9.60 -30.56 -9.33
CA ILE A 277 -8.20 -30.62 -8.90
C ILE A 277 -7.62 -32.02 -9.16
N PHE A 278 -8.34 -33.07 -8.77
CA PHE A 278 -7.89 -34.44 -9.00
C PHE A 278 -7.75 -34.75 -10.50
N LYS A 279 -8.66 -34.25 -11.33
CA LYS A 279 -8.59 -34.40 -12.79
C LYS A 279 -7.38 -33.69 -13.40
N GLU A 280 -7.06 -32.48 -12.94
CA GLU A 280 -5.94 -31.68 -13.45
C GLU A 280 -4.58 -32.21 -12.98
N SER A 281 -4.50 -32.68 -11.73
CA SER A 281 -3.22 -32.95 -11.06
C SER A 281 -2.97 -34.39 -10.66
N GLY A 282 -4.01 -35.24 -10.61
CA GLY A 282 -3.95 -36.58 -10.04
C GLY A 282 -3.82 -36.61 -8.51
N VAL A 283 -3.88 -35.46 -7.83
CA VAL A 283 -3.72 -35.34 -6.37
C VAL A 283 -5.07 -35.04 -5.71
N GLU A 284 -5.40 -35.74 -4.63
CA GLU A 284 -6.55 -35.38 -3.79
C GLU A 284 -6.22 -34.19 -2.89
N PRO A 285 -6.96 -33.06 -2.99
CA PRO A 285 -6.69 -31.90 -2.16
C PRO A 285 -7.25 -32.07 -0.75
N ASN A 286 -6.54 -31.48 0.23
CA ASN A 286 -6.98 -31.46 1.62
C ASN A 286 -8.35 -30.75 1.76
N SER A 287 -9.30 -31.39 2.44
CA SER A 287 -10.64 -30.85 2.68
C SER A 287 -10.63 -29.49 3.39
N GLY A 288 -9.69 -29.28 4.32
CA GLY A 288 -9.48 -28.01 5.00
C GLY A 288 -9.07 -26.91 4.03
N THR A 289 -8.15 -27.18 3.10
CA THR A 289 -7.75 -26.22 2.06
C THR A 289 -8.94 -25.78 1.21
N ILE A 290 -9.75 -26.74 0.73
CA ILE A 290 -10.97 -26.43 -0.03
C ILE A 290 -11.95 -25.60 0.80
N GLN A 291 -12.11 -25.94 2.09
CA GLN A 291 -12.99 -25.21 2.99
C GLN A 291 -12.53 -23.76 3.19
N CYS A 292 -11.24 -23.53 3.39
CA CYS A 292 -10.67 -22.19 3.53
C CYS A 292 -10.90 -21.36 2.27
N HIS A 293 -10.67 -21.92 1.08
CA HIS A 293 -10.93 -21.21 -0.18
C HIS A 293 -12.42 -20.98 -0.42
N LEU A 294 -13.31 -21.86 0.04
CA LEU A 294 -14.75 -21.62 -0.02
C LEU A 294 -15.15 -20.43 0.87
N TYR A 295 -14.59 -20.32 2.08
CA TYR A 295 -14.80 -19.15 2.94
C TYR A 295 -14.30 -17.87 2.26
N GLN A 296 -13.09 -17.92 1.69
CA GLN A 296 -12.53 -16.78 0.95
C GLN A 296 -13.38 -16.37 -0.26
N THR A 297 -14.11 -17.30 -0.86
CA THR A 297 -14.84 -17.06 -2.11
C THR A 297 -16.31 -16.72 -1.94
N THR A 298 -16.81 -16.76 -0.70
CA THR A 298 -18.22 -16.56 -0.36
C THR A 298 -18.41 -15.21 0.32
N VAL A 299 -18.98 -14.24 -0.39
CA VAL A 299 -18.98 -12.82 -0.02
C VAL A 299 -19.53 -12.53 1.36
N ASN A 300 -20.58 -13.22 1.82
CA ASN A 300 -21.22 -12.97 3.10
C ASN A 300 -20.86 -13.99 4.20
N ASP A 301 -19.79 -14.79 4.02
CA ASP A 301 -19.27 -15.69 5.07
C ASP A 301 -18.42 -14.93 6.08
N ASP A 302 -18.73 -15.07 7.37
CA ASP A 302 -17.98 -14.41 8.46
C ASP A 302 -16.52 -14.85 8.51
N ASN A 303 -16.25 -16.11 8.17
CA ASN A 303 -14.89 -16.64 8.23
C ASN A 303 -14.00 -16.07 7.14
N ARG A 304 -14.57 -15.47 6.10
CA ARG A 304 -13.85 -14.83 5.01
C ARG A 304 -12.81 -13.81 5.50
N LEU A 305 -13.14 -13.10 6.57
CA LEU A 305 -12.29 -12.10 7.23
C LEU A 305 -11.00 -12.71 7.82
N HIS A 306 -11.07 -13.95 8.32
CA HIS A 306 -9.92 -14.66 8.88
C HIS A 306 -8.92 -15.13 7.81
N TYR A 307 -9.33 -15.15 6.55
CA TYR A 307 -8.50 -15.62 5.44
C TYR A 307 -8.04 -14.49 4.51
N SER A 308 -7.80 -13.31 5.09
CA SER A 308 -7.16 -12.17 4.44
C SER A 308 -7.86 -11.67 3.17
N VAL A 309 -9.19 -11.81 3.12
CA VAL A 309 -9.99 -11.16 2.09
C VAL A 309 -10.34 -9.75 2.55
N SER A 310 -9.92 -8.78 1.75
CA SER A 310 -10.00 -7.35 2.02
C SER A 310 -10.58 -6.64 0.81
N GLU A 311 -10.87 -5.34 0.94
CA GLU A 311 -11.35 -4.49 -0.18
C GLU A 311 -10.40 -4.52 -1.41
N LYS A 312 -9.16 -5.02 -1.26
CA LYS A 312 -8.08 -5.15 -2.26
C LYS A 312 -8.42 -6.20 -3.29
N ASN A 313 -8.81 -7.35 -2.74
CA ASN A 313 -8.75 -8.64 -3.41
C ASN A 313 -10.10 -9.33 -3.37
N HIS A 314 -11.12 -8.71 -2.78
CA HIS A 314 -12.46 -9.26 -2.75
C HIS A 314 -12.99 -9.44 -4.18
N LYS A 315 -12.76 -8.49 -5.12
CA LYS A 315 -13.18 -8.64 -6.53
C LYS A 315 -12.65 -9.93 -7.17
N ASP A 316 -11.42 -10.32 -6.87
CA ASP A 316 -10.79 -11.55 -7.37
C ASP A 316 -11.31 -12.84 -6.72
N ARG A 317 -12.13 -12.71 -5.68
CA ARG A 317 -12.60 -13.78 -4.80
C ARG A 317 -14.12 -13.74 -4.62
N ASP A 318 -14.85 -12.74 -5.10
CA ASP A 318 -16.29 -12.55 -4.90
C ASP A 318 -17.08 -13.47 -5.84
N PHE A 319 -17.07 -14.77 -5.57
CA PHE A 319 -17.67 -15.75 -6.48
C PHE A 319 -19.08 -16.16 -6.03
N PHE A 320 -19.30 -16.32 -4.73
CA PHE A 320 -20.54 -16.88 -4.22
C PHE A 320 -21.15 -16.02 -3.13
N TYR A 321 -22.44 -16.18 -2.89
CA TYR A 321 -23.09 -15.71 -1.66
C TYR A 321 -23.97 -16.80 -1.08
N MET A 322 -24.11 -16.83 0.25
CA MET A 322 -25.04 -17.70 0.95
C MET A 322 -26.43 -17.07 0.97
N ILE A 323 -27.45 -17.84 0.58
CA ILE A 323 -28.85 -17.39 0.61
C ILE A 323 -29.32 -17.22 2.07
N ASN A 324 -28.97 -18.17 2.94
CA ASN A 324 -29.31 -18.12 4.35
C ASN A 324 -28.07 -18.41 5.21
N PRO A 325 -27.33 -17.36 5.63
CA PRO A 325 -26.09 -17.50 6.42
C PRO A 325 -26.28 -18.24 7.75
N LYS A 326 -27.49 -18.22 8.31
CA LYS A 326 -27.81 -18.83 9.62
C LYS A 326 -28.20 -20.30 9.52
N SER A 327 -28.35 -20.84 8.32
CA SER A 327 -28.71 -22.25 8.10
C SER A 327 -27.50 -23.17 8.34
N LYS A 328 -27.74 -24.33 8.97
CA LYS A 328 -26.74 -25.42 9.06
C LYS A 328 -26.40 -26.00 7.69
N ASN A 329 -27.35 -25.99 6.76
CA ASN A 329 -27.14 -26.40 5.38
C ASN A 329 -26.91 -25.13 4.54
N LYS A 330 -25.63 -24.85 4.27
CA LYS A 330 -25.23 -23.69 3.48
C LYS A 330 -25.58 -23.91 2.01
N VAL A 331 -26.48 -23.08 1.50
CA VAL A 331 -26.84 -22.99 0.09
C VAL A 331 -26.25 -21.71 -0.48
N LEU A 332 -25.49 -21.85 -1.56
CA LEU A 332 -24.75 -20.80 -2.23
C LEU A 332 -25.30 -20.56 -3.63
N ARG A 333 -25.19 -19.32 -4.09
CA ARG A 333 -25.49 -18.89 -5.44
C ARG A 333 -24.33 -18.12 -6.03
N LYS A 334 -24.30 -18.05 -7.36
CA LYS A 334 -23.38 -17.18 -8.10
C LYS A 334 -23.59 -15.73 -7.67
N TYR A 335 -22.54 -15.09 -7.18
CA TYR A 335 -22.57 -13.67 -6.86
C TYR A 335 -22.31 -12.83 -8.11
N ILE A 336 -23.08 -11.76 -8.28
CA ILE A 336 -22.89 -10.77 -9.33
C ILE A 336 -22.72 -9.43 -8.61
N SER A 337 -21.65 -8.73 -8.94
CA SER A 337 -21.33 -7.42 -8.34
C SER A 337 -22.52 -6.46 -8.49
N GLY A 338 -22.86 -5.75 -7.41
CA GLY A 338 -23.96 -4.79 -7.40
C GLY A 338 -25.31 -5.33 -6.95
N MET A 339 -25.40 -6.56 -6.45
CA MET A 339 -26.62 -7.06 -5.79
C MET A 339 -26.87 -6.32 -4.46
N PRO A 340 -27.92 -5.49 -4.34
CA PRO A 340 -28.10 -4.56 -3.21
C PRO A 340 -28.46 -5.24 -1.88
N GLU A 341 -28.93 -6.49 -1.93
CA GLU A 341 -29.41 -7.23 -0.75
C GLU A 341 -28.32 -8.07 -0.05
N ILE A 342 -27.11 -8.10 -0.60
CA ILE A 342 -26.04 -8.99 -0.13
C ILE A 342 -24.89 -8.17 0.41
N GLU A 343 -24.74 -8.20 1.73
CA GLU A 343 -23.57 -7.64 2.41
C GLU A 343 -22.32 -8.44 2.05
N VAL A 344 -21.37 -7.78 1.38
CA VAL A 344 -20.05 -8.35 1.10
C VAL A 344 -19.16 -8.10 2.31
N LYS A 345 -18.73 -9.19 2.96
CA LYS A 345 -17.78 -9.21 4.05
C LYS A 345 -16.37 -9.29 3.50
N PHE A 346 -15.57 -8.35 3.92
CA PHE A 346 -14.13 -8.29 3.74
C PHE A 346 -13.59 -7.41 4.87
N ASN A 347 -12.32 -7.60 5.23
CA ASN A 347 -11.69 -6.64 6.12
C ASN A 347 -11.64 -5.31 5.35
N LYS A 348 -12.32 -4.31 5.89
CA LYS A 348 -12.13 -2.93 5.46
C LYS A 348 -10.67 -2.54 5.63
#